data_AF-A0A8S3V5H6-F1
#
_entry.id   AF-A0A8S3V5H6-F1
#
_cell.length_a   1.000
_cell.length_b   1.000
_cell.length_c   1.000
_cell.angle_alpha   90.00
_cell.angle_beta   90.00
_cell.angle_gamma   90.00
#
_symmetry.space_group_name_H-M   'P 1'
#
loop_
_entity.id
_entity.type
_entity.pdbx_description
1 polymer ?
#
loop_
_entity_poly.entity_id
_entity_poly.type
_entity_poly.pdbx_seq_one_letter_code
_entity_poly.pdbx_strand_id
1 'polypeptide(L)'
;MAFFGGAATTPFGTTATTSTSTGFGGFGTQTQSTAKTTAPTFGTGGFGTTTGATAGFGASTGFGLGGTATTQPTAGFGTSTGFGAAPAAGGFGAGNAFKGFGAGPTTGFGATGATGFGAIGGPQLQAQQQQQAQQAQQSNLELLGTAVTLPQIYGDERDAIIAKWNQLQAYWGTGKGFYSSNGFAVGYNRLPRSRNEDGLVSIVIKKKESDVTAQQQQVVDQLFKILGNKPHLSVCVEGIKTLPDDKTELVIYILERPASGPAKRITASELFQFLNTPNIKQQITTQLAAEDIWQKTGFTPEQLKVYLENPPAGIHPFIWEQAKLDNPDQENLIPVPVVGFNALQQRMKHQEQQTKAHQQRLDMIANELQQFQQKQNNMMSKMDEYKRKHIELSHRLLQVVVKQEIFRKMGYAIQADEEQLRVHLEKTQAELNHPTQFKVGRLNELMSQIRMQNHLAGNRADFSYQMDPSLQQEIKQLLKQQQDGLKHLIQIVKDDSHDLQLMEQSLQESSHRR
;
A
#
# COMPACT_ATOMS: atom_id res chain seq x y z
N MET A 1 54.80 -20.46 25.07
CA MET A 1 55.28 -20.41 23.67
C MET A 1 54.17 -21.03 22.82
N ALA A 2 53.47 -20.25 22.01
CA ALA A 2 53.83 -19.87 20.62
C ALA A 2 53.57 -21.05 19.66
N PHE A 3 52.51 -21.02 18.84
CA PHE A 3 52.45 -20.46 17.45
C PHE A 3 53.16 -21.37 16.42
N PHE A 4 52.68 -21.64 15.19
CA PHE A 4 51.43 -21.39 14.42
C PHE A 4 50.93 -22.79 13.91
N GLY A 5 49.80 -23.02 13.24
CA GLY A 5 48.83 -22.15 12.55
C GLY A 5 48.89 -22.33 11.02
N GLY A 6 47.75 -22.58 10.36
CA GLY A 6 47.68 -22.63 8.88
C GLY A 6 46.72 -23.69 8.32
N ALA A 7 45.57 -23.26 7.80
CA ALA A 7 44.72 -24.04 6.89
C ALA A 7 44.61 -23.27 5.56
N ALA A 8 44.52 -23.99 4.44
CA ALA A 8 44.42 -23.42 3.09
C ALA A 8 43.39 -24.19 2.24
N THR A 9 42.87 -23.56 1.19
CA THR A 9 41.61 -23.95 0.51
C THR A 9 41.72 -23.96 -1.02
N THR A 10 40.91 -24.83 -1.67
CA THR A 10 40.63 -24.91 -3.14
C THR A 10 41.87 -25.19 -4.03
N PRO A 11 41.79 -25.60 -5.33
CA PRO A 11 40.75 -25.42 -6.40
C PRO A 11 39.73 -26.59 -6.47
N PHE A 12 38.58 -26.56 -7.17
CA PHE A 12 38.17 -26.05 -8.50
C PHE A 12 38.54 -26.99 -9.68
N GLY A 13 37.55 -27.45 -10.45
CA GLY A 13 37.76 -28.27 -11.65
C GLY A 13 36.55 -29.15 -12.02
N THR A 14 35.82 -28.78 -13.08
CA THR A 14 34.75 -29.60 -13.68
C THR A 14 35.16 -30.11 -15.05
N THR A 15 34.69 -31.29 -15.45
CA THR A 15 34.48 -31.64 -16.87
C THR A 15 33.52 -32.83 -16.99
N ALA A 16 32.73 -32.86 -18.06
CA ALA A 16 31.84 -33.96 -18.38
C ALA A 16 32.47 -34.91 -19.40
N THR A 17 32.02 -36.16 -19.44
CA THR A 17 32.35 -37.13 -20.49
C THR A 17 31.12 -37.44 -21.33
N THR A 18 31.15 -37.06 -22.60
CA THR A 18 30.24 -37.56 -23.63
C THR A 18 30.83 -38.83 -24.25
N SER A 19 29.97 -39.75 -24.67
CA SER A 19 30.31 -40.72 -25.70
C SER A 19 29.08 -41.00 -26.57
N THR A 20 29.31 -41.23 -27.85
CA THR A 20 28.29 -41.48 -28.87
C THR A 20 28.55 -42.82 -29.53
N SER A 21 27.48 -43.48 -29.97
CA SER A 21 27.52 -44.35 -31.16
C SER A 21 26.10 -44.55 -31.69
N THR A 22 25.98 -44.95 -32.95
CA THR A 22 24.72 -45.05 -33.69
C THR A 22 24.74 -46.32 -34.52
N GLY A 23 23.64 -47.07 -34.59
CA GLY A 23 23.52 -48.13 -35.59
C GLY A 23 22.44 -49.18 -35.33
N PHE A 24 21.61 -49.43 -36.36
CA PHE A 24 20.81 -50.64 -36.63
C PHE A 24 19.73 -51.09 -35.61
N GLY A 25 18.56 -51.61 -36.02
CA GLY A 25 17.97 -51.63 -37.37
C GLY A 25 17.00 -52.79 -37.66
N GLY A 26 15.68 -52.55 -37.59
CA GLY A 26 14.65 -53.36 -38.27
C GLY A 26 13.72 -54.23 -37.39
N PHE A 27 12.53 -54.52 -37.94
CA PHE A 27 11.41 -55.35 -37.43
C PHE A 27 10.72 -54.86 -36.12
N GLY A 28 9.39 -54.81 -36.01
CA GLY A 28 8.32 -54.96 -37.01
C GLY A 28 6.90 -55.03 -36.38
N THR A 29 5.84 -54.67 -37.14
CA THR A 29 4.38 -54.82 -36.83
C THR A 29 3.83 -54.09 -35.56
N GLN A 30 2.73 -53.31 -35.62
CA GLN A 30 1.29 -53.70 -35.61
C GLN A 30 0.90 -54.62 -34.41
N THR A 31 -0.17 -54.40 -33.61
CA THR A 31 -1.40 -53.58 -33.81
C THR A 31 -2.05 -53.11 -32.46
N GLN A 32 -3.11 -52.30 -32.59
CA GLN A 32 -4.04 -51.67 -31.63
C GLN A 32 -4.57 -52.45 -30.38
N SER A 33 -4.83 -51.71 -29.29
CA SER A 33 -6.00 -51.82 -28.34
C SER A 33 -6.18 -53.11 -27.48
N THR A 34 -6.94 -53.18 -26.36
CA THR A 34 -7.93 -52.27 -25.73
C THR A 34 -7.97 -52.43 -24.18
N ALA A 35 -8.71 -51.58 -23.46
CA ALA A 35 -8.87 -51.53 -21.99
C ALA A 35 -9.62 -52.71 -21.31
N LYS A 36 -9.45 -52.90 -19.98
CA LYS A 36 -10.54 -52.77 -18.95
C LYS A 36 -10.18 -53.11 -17.47
N THR A 37 -10.60 -52.21 -16.55
CA THR A 37 -11.25 -52.40 -15.21
C THR A 37 -10.84 -53.47 -14.17
N THR A 38 -10.50 -52.98 -12.96
CA THR A 38 -10.96 -53.35 -11.58
C THR A 38 -10.68 -54.72 -10.91
N ALA A 39 -9.94 -54.66 -9.78
CA ALA A 39 -10.26 -55.12 -8.40
C ALA A 39 -10.78 -56.57 -8.13
N PRO A 40 -10.40 -57.22 -6.99
CA PRO A 40 -11.08 -56.93 -5.70
C PRO A 40 -10.21 -57.03 -4.40
N THR A 41 -10.88 -56.80 -3.27
CA THR A 41 -10.40 -56.71 -1.88
C THR A 41 -10.36 -58.05 -1.12
N PHE A 42 -9.51 -58.16 -0.08
CA PHE A 42 -9.86 -58.90 1.16
C PHE A 42 -9.11 -58.37 2.40
N GLY A 43 -9.61 -58.64 3.62
CA GLY A 43 -8.95 -58.26 4.88
C GLY A 43 -9.72 -58.60 6.17
N THR A 44 -9.02 -58.53 7.31
CA THR A 44 -9.42 -58.74 8.73
C THR A 44 -8.36 -58.03 9.62
N GLY A 45 -8.57 -57.43 10.80
CA GLY A 45 -9.61 -57.51 11.84
C GLY A 45 -8.96 -58.02 13.16
N GLY A 46 -9.16 -57.49 14.38
CA GLY A 46 -9.94 -56.35 14.91
C GLY A 46 -9.75 -56.20 16.45
N PHE A 47 -10.58 -55.37 17.13
CA PHE A 47 -10.64 -55.07 18.60
C PHE A 47 -9.46 -54.26 19.23
N GLY A 48 -9.70 -53.32 20.17
CA GLY A 48 -10.97 -52.67 20.54
C GLY A 48 -10.99 -51.84 21.85
N THR A 49 -11.74 -50.72 21.85
CA THR A 49 -12.29 -49.96 23.02
C THR A 49 -11.28 -49.17 23.91
N THR A 50 -11.61 -48.09 24.66
CA THR A 50 -12.88 -47.39 25.04
C THR A 50 -12.74 -45.84 25.06
N THR A 51 -13.84 -45.10 24.77
CA THR A 51 -14.26 -43.75 25.28
C THR A 51 -13.26 -42.55 25.35
N GLY A 52 -13.62 -41.32 24.94
CA GLY A 52 -14.85 -40.83 24.30
C GLY A 52 -15.02 -39.29 24.30
N ALA A 53 -16.14 -38.83 23.71
CA ALA A 53 -16.75 -37.49 23.77
C ALA A 53 -16.02 -36.25 23.20
N THR A 54 -16.46 -35.79 22.03
CA THR A 54 -16.82 -34.37 21.79
C THR A 54 -17.86 -34.28 20.66
N ALA A 55 -18.73 -33.26 20.67
CA ALA A 55 -19.88 -33.17 19.75
C ALA A 55 -19.57 -32.32 18.51
N GLY A 56 -20.16 -32.70 17.36
CA GLY A 56 -20.16 -31.92 16.12
C GLY A 56 -21.60 -31.72 15.62
N PHE A 57 -21.97 -30.48 15.35
CA PHE A 57 -23.32 -30.04 14.95
C PHE A 57 -23.13 -28.84 13.99
N GLY A 58 -23.77 -28.73 12.83
CA GLY A 58 -24.61 -29.66 12.08
C GLY A 58 -24.73 -29.17 10.62
N ALA A 59 -25.37 -29.92 9.72
CA ALA A 59 -25.47 -29.57 8.29
C ALA A 59 -26.83 -29.95 7.67
N SER A 60 -27.15 -29.33 6.52
CA SER A 60 -28.47 -29.33 5.84
C SER A 60 -29.55 -28.58 6.66
N THR A 61 -30.54 -27.90 6.06
CA THR A 61 -31.33 -28.26 4.87
C THR A 61 -31.41 -27.18 3.78
N GLY A 62 -31.63 -27.59 2.53
CA GLY A 62 -32.12 -26.72 1.46
C GLY A 62 -33.59 -27.01 1.13
N PHE A 63 -34.27 -26.08 0.46
CA PHE A 63 -35.63 -26.28 -0.05
C PHE A 63 -35.84 -25.46 -1.34
N GLY A 64 -36.67 -25.93 -2.27
CA GLY A 64 -36.97 -25.21 -3.50
C GLY A 64 -38.01 -25.88 -4.41
N LEU A 65 -38.82 -25.04 -5.04
CA LEU A 65 -39.78 -25.23 -6.15
C LEU A 65 -39.93 -23.78 -6.73
N GLY A 66 -39.97 -23.47 -8.03
CA GLY A 66 -40.65 -24.10 -9.17
C GLY A 66 -41.91 -23.26 -9.49
N GLY A 67 -42.22 -22.81 -10.72
CA GLY A 67 -41.57 -22.89 -12.04
C GLY A 67 -42.48 -22.28 -13.15
N THR A 68 -42.05 -22.30 -14.43
CA THR A 68 -42.73 -21.75 -15.66
C THR A 68 -42.77 -20.19 -15.75
N ALA A 69 -42.32 -19.48 -16.80
CA ALA A 69 -42.54 -19.46 -18.28
C ALA A 69 -43.62 -18.39 -18.69
N THR A 70 -43.64 -17.71 -19.85
CA THR A 70 -43.05 -17.92 -21.20
C THR A 70 -42.70 -16.61 -21.97
N THR A 71 -41.91 -16.74 -23.06
CA THR A 71 -41.95 -16.00 -24.37
C THR A 71 -41.81 -14.46 -24.52
N GLN A 72 -40.87 -14.08 -25.40
CA GLN A 72 -40.80 -12.84 -26.22
C GLN A 72 -41.87 -12.87 -27.36
N PRO A 73 -42.37 -11.73 -27.91
CA PRO A 73 -41.75 -11.07 -29.10
C PRO A 73 -41.91 -9.50 -29.11
N THR A 74 -40.95 -8.68 -29.59
CA THR A 74 -40.71 -8.15 -30.98
C THR A 74 -41.51 -6.88 -31.39
N ALA A 75 -40.84 -5.98 -32.15
CA ALA A 75 -41.32 -4.74 -32.80
C ALA A 75 -41.62 -3.50 -31.90
N GLY A 76 -41.57 -2.25 -32.40
CA GLY A 76 -40.95 -1.76 -33.65
C GLY A 76 -41.57 -0.49 -34.29
N PHE A 77 -40.79 0.60 -34.38
CA PHE A 77 -40.91 1.77 -35.29
C PHE A 77 -42.15 2.72 -35.24
N GLY A 78 -41.96 3.98 -35.67
CA GLY A 78 -42.99 5.05 -35.78
C GLY A 78 -42.81 6.17 -34.73
N THR A 79 -42.53 7.46 -34.98
CA THR A 79 -42.59 8.42 -36.13
C THR A 79 -43.92 9.14 -36.42
N SER A 80 -44.26 10.13 -35.59
CA SER A 80 -45.08 11.33 -35.93
C SER A 80 -44.88 12.39 -34.80
N THR A 81 -44.45 13.65 -34.97
CA THR A 81 -44.94 14.81 -35.77
C THR A 81 -46.36 15.26 -35.46
N GLY A 82 -46.52 16.49 -34.91
CA GLY A 82 -47.81 17.13 -34.58
C GLY A 82 -47.77 17.77 -33.18
N PHE A 83 -47.28 19.01 -32.98
CA PHE A 83 -47.99 20.30 -33.13
C PHE A 83 -49.33 20.41 -32.40
N GLY A 84 -49.47 21.35 -31.46
CA GLY A 84 -50.78 21.87 -31.03
C GLY A 84 -50.86 22.54 -29.64
N ALA A 85 -51.29 23.80 -29.63
CA ALA A 85 -52.03 24.51 -28.56
C ALA A 85 -51.60 24.41 -27.07
N ALA A 86 -51.16 25.56 -26.53
CA ALA A 86 -51.67 26.04 -25.23
C ALA A 86 -53.05 26.71 -25.46
N PRO A 87 -53.91 26.86 -24.42
CA PRO A 87 -53.84 28.13 -23.67
C PRO A 87 -54.22 28.07 -22.16
N ALA A 88 -53.74 29.10 -21.44
CA ALA A 88 -54.37 29.83 -20.33
C ALA A 88 -55.22 29.14 -19.23
N ALA A 89 -54.64 29.16 -18.02
CA ALA A 89 -55.18 29.77 -16.79
C ALA A 89 -56.54 29.32 -16.17
N GLY A 90 -56.45 28.82 -14.92
CA GLY A 90 -57.55 28.64 -13.97
C GLY A 90 -57.24 27.53 -12.95
N GLY A 91 -57.57 27.61 -11.66
CA GLY A 91 -58.24 28.71 -10.95
C GLY A 91 -58.92 28.35 -9.62
N PHE A 92 -58.44 27.31 -8.90
CA PHE A 92 -59.02 26.81 -7.63
C PHE A 92 -57.89 26.35 -6.69
N GLY A 93 -57.95 26.49 -5.36
CA GLY A 93 -58.95 27.15 -4.51
C GLY A 93 -58.40 27.34 -3.07
N ALA A 94 -59.07 28.12 -2.22
CA ALA A 94 -58.60 28.47 -0.87
C ALA A 94 -59.35 27.71 0.25
N GLY A 95 -58.71 27.51 1.43
CA GLY A 95 -59.36 26.94 2.62
C GLY A 95 -58.42 26.77 3.83
N ASN A 96 -58.70 27.48 4.94
CA ASN A 96 -57.90 27.49 6.18
C ASN A 96 -58.31 26.39 7.19
N ALA A 97 -57.38 25.93 8.04
CA ALA A 97 -57.52 25.74 9.52
C ALA A 97 -56.19 25.17 10.14
N PHE A 98 -55.59 25.58 11.28
CA PHE A 98 -56.03 26.08 12.62
C PHE A 98 -56.30 24.91 13.62
N LYS A 99 -55.73 24.78 14.85
CA LYS A 99 -54.77 25.58 15.66
C LYS A 99 -54.30 24.84 16.95
N GLY A 100 -53.33 25.42 17.69
CA GLY A 100 -53.25 25.39 19.19
C GLY A 100 -52.15 24.51 19.82
N PHE A 101 -51.62 24.76 21.05
CA PHE A 101 -51.77 25.84 22.07
C PHE A 101 -50.69 25.61 23.19
N GLY A 102 -50.22 26.53 24.07
CA GLY A 102 -50.29 28.01 24.18
C GLY A 102 -50.06 28.54 25.64
N ALA A 103 -49.18 29.54 25.85
CA ALA A 103 -48.82 30.24 27.13
C ALA A 103 -48.09 29.40 28.23
N GLY A 104 -47.37 29.92 29.25
CA GLY A 104 -47.08 31.29 29.77
C GLY A 104 -46.01 31.26 30.92
N PRO A 105 -45.88 32.26 31.84
CA PRO A 105 -44.91 33.38 31.71
C PRO A 105 -44.06 33.81 32.97
N THR A 106 -43.18 34.83 32.78
CA THR A 106 -42.68 35.91 33.73
C THR A 106 -41.66 35.71 34.90
N THR A 107 -40.67 36.64 34.97
CA THR A 107 -39.89 37.21 36.14
C THR A 107 -39.03 36.27 37.03
N GLY A 108 -37.87 36.60 37.64
CA GLY A 108 -36.99 37.80 37.84
C GLY A 108 -35.71 37.36 38.64
N PHE A 109 -34.82 38.15 39.29
CA PHE A 109 -34.46 39.59 39.36
C PHE A 109 -33.17 39.79 40.25
N GLY A 110 -32.28 40.79 39.96
CA GLY A 110 -31.13 41.25 40.80
C GLY A 110 -29.81 40.44 40.69
N ALA A 111 -28.60 40.90 41.09
CA ALA A 111 -28.05 42.22 41.52
C ALA A 111 -26.49 42.08 41.69
N THR A 112 -25.57 43.06 41.65
CA THR A 112 -25.46 44.46 41.14
C THR A 112 -23.97 44.93 41.16
N GLY A 113 -23.46 45.62 40.12
CA GLY A 113 -22.18 46.39 40.12
C GLY A 113 -20.94 45.70 39.51
N ALA A 114 -19.93 46.39 38.94
CA ALA A 114 -19.79 47.82 38.63
C ALA A 114 -18.70 48.11 37.52
N THR A 115 -18.77 49.31 36.93
CA THR A 115 -17.82 49.96 35.97
C THR A 115 -17.53 49.28 34.62
N GLY A 116 -17.61 50.04 33.51
CA GLY A 116 -16.63 49.88 32.42
C GLY A 116 -17.07 49.65 30.98
N PHE A 117 -18.24 50.09 30.48
CA PHE A 117 -18.40 50.32 29.01
C PHE A 117 -19.55 51.28 28.64
N GLY A 118 -19.38 52.03 27.55
CA GLY A 118 -20.39 52.88 26.93
C GLY A 118 -19.88 53.48 25.61
N ALA A 119 -20.70 53.73 24.58
CA ALA A 119 -22.15 53.59 24.52
C ALA A 119 -22.65 53.35 23.07
N ILE A 120 -23.95 53.08 22.94
CA ILE A 120 -24.76 53.01 21.71
C ILE A 120 -24.37 51.87 20.74
N GLY A 121 -25.14 50.78 20.80
CA GLY A 121 -25.23 49.77 19.73
C GLY A 121 -26.64 49.70 19.16
N GLY A 122 -26.76 49.34 17.88
CA GLY A 122 -28.02 49.01 17.20
C GLY A 122 -27.90 47.64 16.52
N PRO A 123 -28.78 46.65 16.80
CA PRO A 123 -28.62 45.30 16.24
C PRO A 123 -29.01 45.21 14.75
N GLN A 124 -28.01 45.25 13.86
CA GLN A 124 -28.15 44.99 12.43
C GLN A 124 -28.15 43.48 12.16
N LEU A 125 -29.32 42.88 11.86
CA LEU A 125 -29.48 41.43 11.65
C LEU A 125 -30.24 41.06 10.35
N GLN A 126 -29.90 41.67 9.21
CA GLN A 126 -30.49 41.28 7.91
C GLN A 126 -29.61 41.57 6.68
N ALA A 127 -28.30 41.26 6.74
CA ALA A 127 -27.33 41.70 5.72
C ALA A 127 -26.33 40.64 5.21
N GLN A 128 -26.65 39.33 5.25
CA GLN A 128 -25.71 38.27 4.82
C GLN A 128 -26.33 37.18 3.91
N GLN A 129 -27.34 37.52 3.10
CA GLN A 129 -27.93 36.58 2.13
C GLN A 129 -27.99 37.10 0.68
N GLN A 130 -27.51 38.32 0.42
CA GLN A 130 -27.66 38.99 -0.88
C GLN A 130 -26.37 39.00 -1.73
N GLN A 131 -25.21 38.75 -1.11
CA GLN A 131 -23.90 38.89 -1.77
C GLN A 131 -23.55 37.74 -2.74
N GLN A 132 -24.24 36.61 -2.64
CA GLN A 132 -23.99 35.41 -3.46
C GLN A 132 -24.69 35.45 -4.83
N ALA A 133 -25.68 36.32 -5.02
CA ALA A 133 -26.39 36.48 -6.30
C ALA A 133 -25.60 37.33 -7.31
N GLN A 134 -24.89 38.35 -6.83
CA GLN A 134 -24.29 39.38 -7.69
C GLN A 134 -23.04 38.87 -8.42
N GLN A 135 -22.30 37.94 -7.82
CA GLN A 135 -21.14 37.27 -8.41
C GLN A 135 -21.52 36.39 -9.63
N ALA A 136 -22.73 35.81 -9.61
CA ALA A 136 -23.27 35.04 -10.74
C ALA A 136 -23.71 35.91 -11.93
N GLN A 137 -24.07 37.18 -11.70
CA GLN A 137 -24.34 38.13 -12.80
C GLN A 137 -23.04 38.62 -13.45
N GLN A 138 -21.96 38.81 -12.68
CA GLN A 138 -20.66 39.18 -13.23
C GLN A 138 -20.09 38.08 -14.14
N SER A 139 -20.12 36.81 -13.72
CA SER A 139 -19.62 35.71 -14.57
C SER A 139 -20.44 35.54 -15.86
N ASN A 140 -21.77 35.70 -15.83
CA ASN A 140 -22.59 35.69 -17.04
C ASN A 140 -22.25 36.84 -18.01
N LEU A 141 -21.89 38.01 -17.49
CA LEU A 141 -21.47 39.16 -18.31
C LEU A 141 -20.07 38.94 -18.93
N GLU A 142 -19.16 38.29 -18.21
CA GLU A 142 -17.82 37.92 -18.68
C GLU A 142 -17.88 36.79 -19.74
N LEU A 143 -18.75 35.80 -19.55
CA LEU A 143 -19.07 34.76 -20.53
C LEU A 143 -19.70 35.36 -21.80
N LEU A 144 -20.57 36.37 -21.67
CA LEU A 144 -21.11 37.09 -22.83
C LEU A 144 -20.04 37.94 -23.52
N GLY A 145 -19.17 38.60 -22.76
CA GLY A 145 -18.03 39.36 -23.28
C GLY A 145 -17.09 38.48 -24.11
N THR A 146 -16.70 37.33 -23.58
CA THR A 146 -15.87 36.34 -24.30
C THR A 146 -16.59 35.75 -25.52
N ALA A 147 -17.89 35.44 -25.45
CA ALA A 147 -18.67 35.02 -26.62
C ALA A 147 -18.60 36.02 -27.78
N VAL A 148 -18.69 37.32 -27.48
CA VAL A 148 -18.81 38.40 -28.46
C VAL A 148 -17.43 38.87 -28.96
N THR A 149 -16.37 38.71 -28.17
CA THR A 149 -15.02 39.20 -28.52
C THR A 149 -14.06 38.12 -29.03
N LEU A 150 -14.01 36.96 -28.38
CA LEU A 150 -13.05 35.90 -28.69
C LEU A 150 -13.57 34.52 -28.22
N PRO A 151 -14.62 33.97 -28.86
CA PRO A 151 -15.06 32.61 -28.58
C PRO A 151 -13.96 31.62 -28.94
N GLN A 152 -13.81 30.54 -28.17
CA GLN A 152 -12.82 29.48 -28.41
C GLN A 152 -13.53 28.12 -28.47
N ILE A 153 -14.13 27.83 -29.63
CA ILE A 153 -14.94 26.62 -29.87
C ILE A 153 -14.12 25.62 -30.67
N TYR A 154 -13.35 26.10 -31.64
CA TYR A 154 -12.50 25.29 -32.54
C TYR A 154 -11.00 25.61 -32.44
N GLY A 155 -10.61 26.78 -31.93
CA GLY A 155 -9.22 27.23 -31.85
C GLY A 155 -8.61 27.66 -33.19
N ASP A 156 -9.46 27.93 -34.19
CA ASP A 156 -9.06 28.30 -35.56
C ASP A 156 -9.93 29.43 -36.14
N GLU A 157 -9.70 29.78 -37.41
CA GLU A 157 -10.38 30.88 -38.11
C GLU A 157 -11.92 30.81 -38.10
N ARG A 158 -12.52 29.64 -37.86
CA ARG A 158 -13.98 29.49 -37.73
C ARG A 158 -14.52 30.21 -36.51
N ASP A 159 -13.72 30.33 -35.44
CA ASP A 159 -14.11 31.07 -34.25
C ASP A 159 -14.24 32.58 -34.53
N ALA A 160 -13.46 33.13 -35.46
CA ALA A 160 -13.59 34.53 -35.90
C ALA A 160 -14.88 34.78 -36.72
N ILE A 161 -15.45 33.74 -37.33
CA ILE A 161 -16.78 33.78 -37.96
C ILE A 161 -17.87 33.72 -36.88
N ILE A 162 -17.70 32.87 -35.86
CA ILE A 162 -18.65 32.74 -34.76
C ILE A 162 -18.67 33.99 -33.87
N ALA A 163 -17.54 34.68 -33.68
CA ALA A 163 -17.48 35.97 -33.01
C ALA A 163 -18.41 37.00 -33.69
N LYS A 164 -18.33 37.11 -35.03
CA LYS A 164 -19.19 38.00 -35.84
C LYS A 164 -20.65 37.59 -35.80
N TRP A 165 -20.93 36.29 -35.76
CA TRP A 165 -22.29 35.76 -35.59
C TRP A 165 -22.88 36.08 -34.20
N ASN A 166 -22.10 35.89 -33.13
CA ASN A 166 -22.48 36.27 -31.77
C ASN A 166 -22.69 37.79 -31.64
N GLN A 167 -21.86 38.61 -32.29
CA GLN A 167 -22.04 40.06 -32.39
C GLN A 167 -23.36 40.42 -33.09
N LEU A 168 -23.67 39.81 -34.24
CA LEU A 168 -24.95 40.03 -34.94
C LEU A 168 -26.16 39.67 -34.07
N GLN A 169 -26.11 38.55 -33.35
CA GLN A 169 -27.18 38.19 -32.42
C GLN A 169 -27.30 39.17 -31.24
N ALA A 170 -26.18 39.69 -30.72
CA ALA A 170 -26.20 40.74 -29.71
C ALA A 170 -26.83 42.05 -30.23
N TYR A 171 -26.54 42.45 -31.47
CA TYR A 171 -27.17 43.61 -32.11
C TYR A 171 -28.68 43.44 -32.36
N TRP A 172 -29.16 42.21 -32.55
CA TRP A 172 -30.59 41.91 -32.65
C TRP A 172 -31.29 41.78 -31.28
N GLY A 173 -30.57 41.90 -30.16
CA GLY A 173 -31.12 41.83 -28.80
C GLY A 173 -31.66 40.46 -28.40
N THR A 174 -31.44 39.42 -29.21
CA THR A 174 -31.93 38.05 -28.96
C THR A 174 -31.03 37.03 -29.64
N GLY A 175 -30.67 35.97 -28.91
CA GLY A 175 -29.77 34.93 -29.41
C GLY A 175 -29.13 34.09 -28.31
N LYS A 176 -28.08 33.35 -28.68
CA LYS A 176 -27.27 32.50 -27.80
C LYS A 176 -25.80 32.63 -28.21
N GLY A 177 -25.02 33.36 -27.41
CA GLY A 177 -23.58 33.49 -27.62
C GLY A 177 -22.85 32.17 -27.31
N PHE A 178 -22.22 31.57 -28.32
CA PHE A 178 -21.36 30.39 -28.13
C PHE A 178 -19.93 30.86 -27.81
N TYR A 179 -19.38 30.52 -26.65
CA TYR A 179 -18.07 31.05 -26.18
C TYR A 179 -16.99 29.97 -25.98
N SER A 180 -17.37 28.74 -25.67
CA SER A 180 -16.46 27.58 -25.58
C SER A 180 -17.20 26.31 -26.01
N SER A 181 -16.51 25.37 -26.65
CA SER A 181 -17.10 24.06 -27.01
C SER A 181 -17.17 23.08 -25.84
N ASN A 182 -16.31 23.21 -24.83
CA ASN A 182 -16.17 22.25 -23.74
C ASN A 182 -15.79 22.93 -22.42
N GLY A 183 -16.44 22.51 -21.33
CA GLY A 183 -15.90 22.74 -20.00
C GLY A 183 -14.59 21.97 -19.82
N PHE A 184 -13.56 22.65 -19.30
CA PHE A 184 -12.31 22.03 -18.90
C PHE A 184 -12.14 22.09 -17.39
N ALA A 185 -11.44 21.11 -16.84
CA ALA A 185 -10.89 21.14 -15.49
C ALA A 185 -9.37 21.08 -15.58
N VAL A 186 -8.65 21.67 -14.61
CA VAL A 186 -7.21 21.42 -14.46
C VAL A 186 -7.03 20.35 -13.38
N GLY A 187 -6.14 19.38 -13.62
CA GLY A 187 -5.87 18.31 -12.68
C GLY A 187 -4.41 17.91 -12.68
N TYR A 188 -3.80 17.95 -11.50
CA TYR A 188 -2.35 17.77 -11.32
C TYR A 188 -1.87 16.35 -11.63
N ASN A 189 -0.80 16.22 -12.40
CA ASN A 189 -0.17 14.94 -12.74
C ASN A 189 1.28 14.93 -12.25
N ARG A 190 1.78 13.76 -11.81
CA ARG A 190 3.14 13.64 -11.29
C ARG A 190 4.19 13.60 -12.41
N LEU A 191 5.24 14.39 -12.25
CA LEU A 191 6.43 14.39 -13.10
C LEU A 191 7.11 13.01 -13.12
N PRO A 192 7.48 12.46 -14.29
CA PRO A 192 8.31 11.26 -14.36
C PRO A 192 9.69 11.54 -13.77
N ARG A 193 10.18 10.65 -12.89
CA ARG A 193 11.50 10.77 -12.24
C ARG A 193 12.63 10.02 -12.97
N SER A 194 12.30 9.29 -14.03
CA SER A 194 13.26 8.51 -14.84
C SER A 194 14.12 9.40 -15.73
N ARG A 195 15.41 9.11 -15.84
CA ARG A 195 16.39 9.88 -16.62
C ARG A 195 16.57 9.26 -18.01
N ASN A 196 17.01 10.06 -18.99
CA ASN A 196 17.26 9.54 -20.36
C ASN A 196 18.33 8.43 -20.40
N GLU A 197 19.29 8.46 -19.47
CA GLU A 197 20.30 7.42 -19.25
C GLU A 197 19.71 6.06 -18.83
N ASP A 198 18.54 6.05 -18.18
CA ASP A 198 17.94 4.83 -17.64
C ASP A 198 17.33 3.95 -18.76
N GLY A 199 17.24 4.49 -19.99
CA GLY A 199 16.89 3.75 -21.21
C GLY A 199 15.41 3.33 -21.33
N LEU A 200 14.54 3.85 -20.46
CA LEU A 200 13.17 3.37 -20.30
C LEU A 200 12.23 3.88 -21.41
N VAL A 201 11.69 2.95 -22.19
CA VAL A 201 10.61 3.20 -23.16
C VAL A 201 9.42 2.31 -22.86
N SER A 202 8.21 2.82 -23.06
CA SER A 202 6.95 2.12 -22.82
C SER A 202 6.28 1.77 -24.13
N ILE A 203 5.69 0.58 -24.19
CA ILE A 203 4.88 0.11 -25.31
C ILE A 203 3.50 -0.27 -24.74
N VAL A 204 2.43 0.35 -25.24
CA VAL A 204 1.05 -0.01 -24.88
C VAL A 204 0.62 -1.17 -25.76
N ILE A 205 0.54 -2.36 -25.17
CA ILE A 205 0.05 -3.56 -25.85
C ILE A 205 -1.46 -3.68 -25.59
N LYS A 206 -2.25 -3.86 -26.65
CA LYS A 206 -3.70 -4.08 -26.56
C LYS A 206 -4.04 -5.55 -26.23
N LYS A 207 -3.57 -5.99 -25.06
CA LYS A 207 -3.82 -7.29 -24.43
C LYS A 207 -3.87 -7.12 -22.91
N LYS A 208 -4.50 -8.06 -22.22
CA LYS A 208 -4.51 -8.14 -20.75
C LYS A 208 -3.12 -8.44 -20.19
N GLU A 209 -2.86 -7.95 -18.98
CA GLU A 209 -1.59 -8.14 -18.27
C GLU A 209 -1.24 -9.61 -18.07
N SER A 210 -2.25 -10.46 -17.79
CA SER A 210 -2.11 -11.93 -17.73
C SER A 210 -1.46 -12.50 -18.98
N ASP A 211 -1.89 -12.02 -20.15
CA ASP A 211 -1.57 -12.59 -21.45
C ASP A 211 -0.20 -12.07 -21.92
N VAL A 212 0.11 -10.80 -21.63
CA VAL A 212 1.43 -10.19 -21.84
C VAL A 212 2.48 -10.82 -20.94
N THR A 213 2.15 -11.10 -19.67
CA THR A 213 3.06 -11.75 -18.72
C THR A 213 3.31 -13.21 -19.12
N ALA A 214 2.26 -13.96 -19.51
CA ALA A 214 2.41 -15.33 -20.00
C ALA A 214 3.20 -15.40 -21.33
N GLN A 215 3.10 -14.38 -22.19
CA GLN A 215 3.83 -14.28 -23.46
C GLN A 215 5.13 -13.44 -23.36
N GLN A 216 5.61 -13.11 -22.15
CA GLN A 216 6.69 -12.15 -21.96
C GLN A 216 7.97 -12.51 -22.72
N GLN A 217 8.38 -13.79 -22.71
CA GLN A 217 9.56 -14.23 -23.48
C GLN A 217 9.35 -14.05 -24.99
N GLN A 218 8.19 -14.44 -25.51
CA GLN A 218 7.87 -14.28 -26.94
C GLN A 218 7.86 -12.80 -27.36
N VAL A 219 7.36 -11.92 -26.49
CA VAL A 219 7.39 -10.46 -26.66
C VAL A 219 8.83 -9.93 -26.71
N VAL A 220 9.69 -10.39 -25.80
CA VAL A 220 11.14 -10.06 -25.78
C VAL A 220 11.84 -10.58 -27.06
N ASP A 221 11.53 -11.80 -27.50
CA ASP A 221 12.12 -12.42 -28.70
C ASP A 221 11.73 -11.66 -29.99
N GLN A 222 10.46 -11.25 -30.14
CA GLN A 222 10.07 -10.43 -31.30
C GLN A 222 10.70 -9.04 -31.25
N LEU A 223 10.82 -8.40 -30.08
CA LEU A 223 11.51 -7.11 -29.95
C LEU A 223 13.00 -7.24 -30.32
N PHE A 224 13.68 -8.29 -29.86
CA PHE A 224 15.07 -8.60 -30.23
C PHE A 224 15.23 -8.82 -31.75
N LYS A 225 14.27 -9.49 -32.38
CA LYS A 225 14.21 -9.67 -33.83
C LYS A 225 14.01 -8.35 -34.59
N ILE A 226 13.13 -7.47 -34.10
CA ILE A 226 12.89 -6.12 -34.66
C ILE A 226 14.14 -5.23 -34.50
N LEU A 227 14.95 -5.44 -33.47
CA LEU A 227 16.28 -4.83 -33.30
C LEU A 227 17.38 -5.43 -34.21
N GLY A 228 17.02 -6.37 -35.08
CA GLY A 228 17.90 -6.96 -36.09
C GLY A 228 18.72 -8.16 -35.61
N ASN A 229 18.28 -8.87 -34.56
CA ASN A 229 18.96 -10.05 -33.98
C ASN A 229 20.44 -9.79 -33.59
N LYS A 230 20.80 -8.54 -33.26
CA LYS A 230 22.17 -8.13 -32.93
C LYS A 230 22.62 -8.76 -31.60
N PRO A 231 23.61 -9.68 -31.56
CA PRO A 231 23.98 -10.39 -30.33
C PRO A 231 24.68 -9.52 -29.27
N HIS A 232 25.02 -8.27 -29.61
CA HIS A 232 25.50 -7.26 -28.67
C HIS A 232 24.34 -6.48 -28.00
N LEU A 233 23.08 -6.67 -28.41
CA LEU A 233 21.92 -6.06 -27.77
C LEU A 233 21.16 -7.09 -26.93
N SER A 234 20.58 -6.65 -25.81
CA SER A 234 19.69 -7.45 -24.98
C SER A 234 18.49 -6.60 -24.58
N VAL A 235 17.28 -7.06 -24.93
CA VAL A 235 16.03 -6.44 -24.48
C VAL A 235 15.75 -6.88 -23.05
N CYS A 236 15.46 -5.93 -22.16
CA CYS A 236 15.10 -6.19 -20.78
C CYS A 236 13.76 -5.52 -20.45
N VAL A 237 12.90 -6.23 -19.72
CA VAL A 237 11.65 -5.69 -19.19
C VAL A 237 11.91 -5.16 -17.79
N GLU A 238 11.70 -3.86 -17.57
CA GLU A 238 11.79 -3.22 -16.25
C GLU A 238 10.49 -3.46 -15.45
N GLY A 239 9.35 -3.50 -16.14
CA GLY A 239 8.06 -3.79 -15.51
C GLY A 239 6.91 -3.93 -16.51
N ILE A 240 5.85 -4.59 -16.04
CA ILE A 240 4.56 -4.72 -16.71
C ILE A 240 3.55 -3.99 -15.82
N LYS A 241 2.61 -3.23 -16.42
CA LYS A 241 1.58 -2.50 -15.69
C LYS A 241 0.24 -2.51 -16.43
N THR A 242 -0.82 -2.96 -15.76
CA THR A 242 -2.21 -2.77 -16.18
C THR A 242 -2.52 -1.31 -16.58
N LEU A 243 -3.15 -1.12 -17.75
CA LEU A 243 -3.85 0.10 -18.13
C LEU A 243 -5.36 -0.17 -18.28
N PRO A 244 -6.22 0.87 -18.33
CA PRO A 244 -7.63 0.70 -18.63
C PRO A 244 -7.91 0.02 -19.97
N ASP A 245 -9.12 -0.53 -20.11
CA ASP A 245 -9.68 -1.07 -21.35
C ASP A 245 -8.88 -2.23 -21.98
N ASP A 246 -8.48 -3.19 -21.14
CA ASP A 246 -7.72 -4.41 -21.49
C ASP A 246 -6.40 -4.12 -22.22
N LYS A 247 -5.72 -3.05 -21.81
CA LYS A 247 -4.38 -2.66 -22.27
C LYS A 247 -3.31 -2.89 -21.20
N THR A 248 -2.07 -3.03 -21.63
CA THR A 248 -0.91 -3.22 -20.75
C THR A 248 0.23 -2.30 -21.17
N GLU A 249 0.75 -1.50 -20.24
CA GLU A 249 2.01 -0.77 -20.40
C GLU A 249 3.17 -1.74 -20.13
N LEU A 250 3.93 -2.08 -21.17
CA LEU A 250 5.20 -2.81 -21.05
C LEU A 250 6.35 -1.80 -21.03
N VAL A 251 7.11 -1.74 -19.94
CA VAL A 251 8.29 -0.87 -19.81
C VAL A 251 9.56 -1.67 -20.09
N ILE A 252 10.32 -1.26 -21.10
CA ILE A 252 11.55 -1.90 -21.54
C ILE A 252 12.74 -0.96 -21.51
N TYR A 253 13.94 -1.55 -21.46
CA TYR A 253 15.20 -0.90 -21.84
C TYR A 253 16.05 -1.89 -22.64
N ILE A 254 17.11 -1.39 -23.28
CA ILE A 254 18.08 -2.23 -24.00
C ILE A 254 19.46 -2.05 -23.38
N LEU A 255 20.11 -3.16 -23.10
CA LEU A 255 21.55 -3.21 -22.81
C LEU A 255 22.32 -3.47 -24.10
N GLU A 256 23.25 -2.58 -24.42
CA GLU A 256 24.31 -2.79 -25.39
C GLU A 256 25.55 -3.32 -24.67
N ARG A 257 26.12 -4.43 -25.16
CA ARG A 257 27.36 -5.03 -24.70
C ARG A 257 28.42 -4.91 -25.80
N PRO A 258 29.31 -3.90 -25.76
CA PRO A 258 30.37 -3.75 -26.75
C PRO A 258 31.38 -4.91 -26.67
N ALA A 259 32.15 -5.10 -27.74
CA ALA A 259 33.16 -6.17 -27.84
C ALA A 259 34.30 -6.05 -26.80
N SER A 260 34.51 -4.85 -26.25
CA SER A 260 35.37 -4.61 -25.09
C SER A 260 34.80 -3.43 -24.30
N GLY A 261 34.39 -3.66 -23.05
CA GLY A 261 33.83 -2.64 -22.16
C GLY A 261 32.66 -3.14 -21.30
N PRO A 262 32.21 -2.34 -20.31
CA PRO A 262 30.99 -2.64 -19.55
C PRO A 262 29.74 -2.51 -20.45
N ALA A 263 28.67 -3.24 -20.11
CA ALA A 263 27.39 -3.08 -20.80
C ALA A 263 26.73 -1.74 -20.42
N LYS A 264 26.22 -1.03 -21.43
CA LYS A 264 25.61 0.31 -21.31
C LYS A 264 24.12 0.22 -21.66
N ARG A 265 23.25 1.03 -21.06
CA ARG A 265 21.87 1.20 -21.53
C ARG A 265 21.85 2.13 -22.76
N ILE A 266 21.07 1.79 -23.79
CA ILE A 266 20.75 2.73 -24.90
C ILE A 266 19.89 3.86 -24.31
N THR A 267 20.05 5.10 -24.79
CA THR A 267 19.27 6.23 -24.26
C THR A 267 17.79 6.11 -24.62
N ALA A 268 16.89 6.56 -23.75
CA ALA A 268 15.46 6.44 -23.96
C ALA A 268 14.99 7.17 -25.24
N SER A 269 15.57 8.34 -25.56
CA SER A 269 15.26 9.09 -26.77
C SER A 269 15.75 8.44 -28.06
N GLU A 270 16.96 7.86 -28.06
CA GLU A 270 17.51 7.11 -29.20
C GLU A 270 16.68 5.84 -29.47
N LEU A 271 16.35 5.10 -28.41
CA LEU A 271 15.48 3.94 -28.50
C LEU A 271 14.07 4.31 -28.98
N PHE A 272 13.49 5.39 -28.46
CA PHE A 272 12.20 5.89 -28.91
C PHE A 272 12.21 6.31 -30.39
N GLN A 273 13.25 7.00 -30.85
CA GLN A 273 13.40 7.39 -32.26
C GLN A 273 13.51 6.17 -33.18
N PHE A 274 14.25 5.13 -32.76
CA PHE A 274 14.32 3.86 -33.49
C PHE A 274 12.96 3.17 -33.54
N LEU A 275 12.28 2.98 -32.41
CA LEU A 275 11.00 2.27 -32.34
C LEU A 275 9.85 3.01 -33.05
N ASN A 276 9.90 4.34 -33.10
CA ASN A 276 8.92 5.19 -33.79
C ASN A 276 9.20 5.37 -35.29
N THR A 277 10.32 4.82 -35.81
CA THR A 277 10.63 4.84 -37.25
C THR A 277 9.58 4.02 -38.03
N PRO A 278 9.00 4.51 -39.16
CA PRO A 278 7.77 3.95 -39.73
C PRO A 278 7.75 2.44 -39.97
N ASN A 279 8.81 1.88 -40.56
CA ASN A 279 8.92 0.44 -40.83
C ASN A 279 8.93 -0.40 -39.54
N ILE A 280 9.63 0.08 -38.51
CA ILE A 280 9.76 -0.57 -37.21
C ILE A 280 8.45 -0.43 -36.42
N LYS A 281 7.85 0.76 -36.42
CA LYS A 281 6.54 1.00 -35.80
C LYS A 281 5.45 0.08 -36.36
N GLN A 282 5.38 -0.09 -37.69
CA GLN A 282 4.45 -1.04 -38.31
C GLN A 282 4.70 -2.49 -37.88
N GLN A 283 5.96 -2.93 -37.75
CA GLN A 283 6.28 -4.26 -37.24
C GLN A 283 5.85 -4.44 -35.78
N ILE A 284 6.10 -3.45 -34.92
CA ILE A 284 5.72 -3.49 -33.50
C ILE A 284 4.18 -3.50 -33.34
N THR A 285 3.46 -2.62 -34.04
CA THR A 285 1.99 -2.62 -34.04
C THR A 285 1.40 -3.93 -34.56
N THR A 286 1.94 -4.49 -35.65
CA THR A 286 1.38 -5.72 -36.27
C THR A 286 1.74 -6.99 -35.48
N GLN A 287 2.96 -7.11 -34.96
CA GLN A 287 3.45 -8.34 -34.33
C GLN A 287 3.22 -8.37 -32.81
N LEU A 288 3.23 -7.21 -32.14
CA LEU A 288 3.02 -7.12 -30.69
C LEU A 288 1.64 -6.55 -30.29
N ALA A 289 0.78 -6.19 -31.26
CA ALA A 289 -0.48 -5.48 -31.01
C ALA A 289 -0.29 -4.17 -30.22
N ALA A 290 0.80 -3.46 -30.52
CA ALA A 290 1.12 -2.19 -29.89
C ALA A 290 0.28 -1.05 -30.47
N GLU A 291 -0.44 -0.35 -29.58
CA GLU A 291 -1.27 0.80 -29.89
C GLU A 291 -0.46 2.10 -29.84
N ASP A 292 0.41 2.25 -28.84
CA ASP A 292 1.20 3.46 -28.61
C ASP A 292 2.59 3.16 -28.04
N ILE A 293 3.52 4.10 -28.21
CA ILE A 293 4.91 4.02 -27.72
C ILE A 293 5.33 5.39 -27.17
N TRP A 294 5.94 5.46 -25.98
CA TRP A 294 6.49 6.69 -25.42
C TRP A 294 7.74 6.47 -24.56
N GLN A 295 8.69 7.41 -24.61
CA GLN A 295 9.85 7.45 -23.70
C GLN A 295 9.41 7.78 -22.25
N LYS A 296 9.95 7.08 -21.24
CA LYS A 296 9.83 7.49 -19.83
C LYS A 296 11.03 8.36 -19.45
N THR A 297 11.05 9.58 -19.98
CA THR A 297 11.99 10.63 -19.57
C THR A 297 11.25 11.66 -18.73
N GLY A 298 11.81 12.04 -17.59
CA GLY A 298 11.43 13.26 -16.91
C GLY A 298 11.71 14.48 -17.79
N PHE A 299 10.92 15.53 -17.60
CA PHE A 299 11.13 16.81 -18.28
C PHE A 299 12.45 17.43 -17.80
N THR A 300 13.25 17.98 -18.72
CA THR A 300 14.34 18.88 -18.30
C THR A 300 13.75 20.17 -17.71
N PRO A 301 14.45 20.90 -16.82
CA PRO A 301 13.90 22.12 -16.24
C PRO A 301 13.56 23.19 -17.31
N GLU A 302 14.25 23.20 -18.45
CA GLU A 302 13.94 24.06 -19.59
C GLU A 302 12.64 23.64 -20.28
N GLN A 303 12.44 22.33 -20.53
CA GLN A 303 11.20 21.80 -21.11
C GLN A 303 10.00 22.04 -20.19
N LEU A 304 10.20 21.85 -18.88
CA LEU A 304 9.19 22.13 -17.87
C LEU A 304 8.84 23.62 -17.84
N LYS A 305 9.84 24.50 -17.88
CA LYS A 305 9.64 25.95 -17.97
C LYS A 305 8.84 26.34 -19.23
N VAL A 306 9.23 25.84 -20.40
CA VAL A 306 8.52 26.08 -21.67
C VAL A 306 7.06 25.60 -21.61
N TYR A 307 6.80 24.46 -20.98
CA TYR A 307 5.43 23.94 -20.77
C TYR A 307 4.61 24.82 -19.80
N LEU A 308 5.24 25.39 -18.77
CA LEU A 308 4.56 26.26 -17.79
C LEU A 308 4.38 27.71 -18.28
N GLU A 309 5.21 28.18 -19.22
CA GLU A 309 5.10 29.52 -19.83
C GLU A 309 4.09 29.57 -20.99
N ASN A 310 3.86 28.46 -21.69
CA ASN A 310 2.94 28.40 -22.83
C ASN A 310 1.62 27.70 -22.43
N PRO A 311 0.51 28.44 -22.22
CA PRO A 311 -0.77 27.82 -21.87
C PRO A 311 -1.27 26.91 -23.01
N PRO A 312 -1.77 25.70 -22.71
CA PRO A 312 -2.31 24.80 -23.73
C PRO A 312 -3.48 25.43 -24.51
N ALA A 313 -3.62 25.05 -25.79
CA ALA A 313 -4.61 25.62 -26.69
C ALA A 313 -6.05 25.48 -26.15
N GLY A 314 -6.83 26.58 -26.23
CA GLY A 314 -8.19 26.67 -25.70
C GLY A 314 -8.29 27.05 -24.22
N ILE A 315 -7.18 27.40 -23.56
CA ILE A 315 -7.16 27.81 -22.14
C ILE A 315 -6.75 29.27 -22.01
N HIS A 316 -7.55 30.05 -21.28
CA HIS A 316 -7.23 31.44 -21.02
C HIS A 316 -5.99 31.56 -20.09
N PRO A 317 -4.97 32.38 -20.43
CA PRO A 317 -3.70 32.43 -19.69
C PRO A 317 -3.85 32.68 -18.18
N PHE A 318 -4.82 33.51 -17.77
CA PHE A 318 -5.10 33.77 -16.36
C PHE A 318 -5.47 32.50 -15.56
N ILE A 319 -6.23 31.58 -16.17
CA ILE A 319 -6.65 30.32 -15.52
C ILE A 319 -5.46 29.34 -15.46
N TRP A 320 -4.54 29.41 -16.43
CA TRP A 320 -3.30 28.64 -16.41
C TRP A 320 -2.34 29.11 -15.30
N GLU A 321 -2.17 30.43 -15.12
CA GLU A 321 -1.39 30.98 -14.00
C GLU A 321 -2.03 30.67 -12.65
N GLN A 322 -3.36 30.81 -12.52
CA GLN A 322 -4.07 30.41 -11.30
C GLN A 322 -3.85 28.93 -10.97
N ALA A 323 -3.88 28.03 -11.97
CA ALA A 323 -3.60 26.61 -11.77
C ALA A 323 -2.10 26.28 -11.53
N LYS A 324 -1.18 27.24 -11.75
CA LYS A 324 0.22 27.12 -11.32
C LYS A 324 0.37 27.51 -9.85
N LEU A 325 -0.38 28.51 -9.39
CA LEU A 325 -0.43 28.93 -7.98
C LEU A 325 -1.15 27.89 -7.11
N ASP A 326 -2.30 27.37 -7.55
CA ASP A 326 -3.11 26.37 -6.83
C ASP A 326 -2.55 24.93 -6.86
N ASN A 327 -1.29 24.76 -7.29
CA ASN A 327 -0.62 23.46 -7.37
C ASN A 327 -0.08 23.03 -5.98
N PRO A 328 -0.58 21.92 -5.39
CA PRO A 328 -0.23 21.54 -4.02
C PRO A 328 1.19 20.98 -3.84
N ASP A 329 1.92 20.66 -4.92
CA ASP A 329 3.32 20.22 -4.87
C ASP A 329 4.03 20.66 -6.17
N GLN A 330 4.59 21.86 -6.16
CA GLN A 330 5.24 22.47 -7.33
C GLN A 330 6.54 21.76 -7.77
N GLU A 331 7.12 20.88 -6.94
CA GLU A 331 8.32 20.11 -7.28
C GLU A 331 8.01 18.79 -8.00
N ASN A 332 6.88 18.16 -7.66
CA ASN A 332 6.53 16.83 -8.17
C ASN A 332 5.32 16.80 -9.10
N LEU A 333 4.46 17.83 -9.08
CA LEU A 333 3.23 17.88 -9.86
C LEU A 333 3.26 19.01 -10.88
N ILE A 334 2.63 18.76 -12.03
CA ILE A 334 2.35 19.77 -13.05
C ILE A 334 0.84 19.91 -13.29
N PRO A 335 0.33 21.13 -13.56
CA PRO A 335 -1.03 21.29 -14.07
C PRO A 335 -1.14 20.60 -15.43
N VAL A 336 -2.19 19.79 -15.61
CA VAL A 336 -2.55 19.18 -16.90
C VAL A 336 -4.04 19.42 -17.13
N PRO A 337 -4.43 19.97 -18.30
CA PRO A 337 -5.84 20.20 -18.58
C PRO A 337 -6.57 18.92 -18.94
N VAL A 338 -7.81 18.84 -18.48
CA VAL A 338 -8.76 17.74 -18.70
C VAL A 338 -9.96 18.34 -19.41
N VAL A 339 -9.98 18.27 -20.74
CA VAL A 339 -11.01 18.89 -21.58
C VAL A 339 -12.14 17.89 -21.85
N GLY A 340 -13.35 18.24 -21.43
CA GLY A 340 -14.56 17.44 -21.67
C GLY A 340 -14.66 16.13 -20.89
N PHE A 341 -15.85 15.53 -20.93
CA PHE A 341 -16.19 14.36 -20.12
C PHE A 341 -15.39 13.09 -20.46
N ASN A 342 -14.93 12.93 -21.72
CA ASN A 342 -14.17 11.74 -22.10
C ASN A 342 -12.79 11.72 -21.42
N ALA A 343 -12.07 12.85 -21.40
CA ALA A 343 -10.79 12.96 -20.70
C ALA A 343 -10.95 12.73 -19.18
N LEU A 344 -12.04 13.24 -18.59
CA LEU A 344 -12.37 13.02 -17.18
C LEU A 344 -12.68 11.53 -16.89
N GLN A 345 -13.45 10.87 -17.77
CA GLN A 345 -13.73 9.43 -17.66
C GLN A 345 -12.45 8.60 -17.78
N GLN A 346 -11.57 8.92 -18.73
CA GLN A 346 -10.26 8.27 -18.85
C GLN A 346 -9.43 8.46 -17.57
N ARG A 347 -9.39 9.67 -17.00
CA ARG A 347 -8.69 9.96 -15.74
C ARG A 347 -9.25 9.13 -14.58
N MET A 348 -10.58 8.98 -14.49
CA MET A 348 -11.24 8.15 -13.48
C MET A 348 -10.87 6.66 -13.62
N LYS A 349 -10.86 6.09 -14.83
CA LYS A 349 -10.40 4.70 -15.05
C LYS A 349 -8.94 4.49 -14.63
N HIS A 350 -8.06 5.45 -14.93
CA HIS A 350 -6.66 5.39 -14.50
C HIS A 350 -6.53 5.45 -12.96
N GLN A 351 -7.31 6.30 -12.29
CA GLN A 351 -7.36 6.36 -10.83
C GLN A 351 -7.83 5.04 -10.22
N GLU A 352 -8.92 4.45 -10.72
CA GLU A 352 -9.42 3.14 -10.29
C GLU A 352 -8.33 2.06 -10.38
N GLN A 353 -7.58 2.05 -11.50
CA GLN A 353 -6.51 1.07 -11.70
C GLN A 353 -5.28 1.33 -10.83
N GLN A 354 -4.96 2.58 -10.45
CA GLN A 354 -3.93 2.84 -9.44
C GLN A 354 -4.39 2.45 -8.04
N THR A 355 -5.65 2.68 -7.67
CA THR A 355 -6.20 2.21 -6.39
C THR A 355 -6.15 0.68 -6.27
N LYS A 356 -6.46 -0.05 -7.35
CA LYS A 356 -6.29 -1.53 -7.39
C LYS A 356 -4.84 -1.97 -7.17
N ALA A 357 -3.88 -1.34 -7.85
CA ALA A 357 -2.45 -1.63 -7.68
C ALA A 357 -1.94 -1.27 -6.26
N HIS A 358 -2.45 -0.19 -5.67
CA HIS A 358 -2.15 0.18 -4.28
C HIS A 358 -2.73 -0.82 -3.28
N GLN A 359 -3.96 -1.30 -3.47
CA GLN A 359 -4.56 -2.34 -2.63
C GLN A 359 -3.72 -3.62 -2.67
N GLN A 360 -3.40 -4.13 -3.87
CA GLN A 360 -2.54 -5.31 -4.04
C GLN A 360 -1.18 -5.17 -3.33
N ARG A 361 -0.60 -3.96 -3.33
CA ARG A 361 0.67 -3.71 -2.62
C ARG A 361 0.50 -3.65 -1.10
N LEU A 362 -0.63 -3.13 -0.60
CA LEU A 362 -0.97 -3.19 0.83
C LEU A 362 -1.22 -4.63 1.29
N ASP A 363 -1.93 -5.43 0.49
CA ASP A 363 -2.19 -6.84 0.76
C ASP A 363 -0.88 -7.64 0.82
N MET A 364 0.06 -7.37 -0.09
CA MET A 364 1.41 -7.96 -0.06
C MET A 364 2.16 -7.61 1.23
N ILE A 365 2.16 -6.34 1.64
CA ILE A 365 2.81 -5.88 2.88
C ILE A 365 2.14 -6.50 4.13
N ALA A 366 0.81 -6.65 4.13
CA ALA A 366 0.08 -7.29 5.22
C ALA A 366 0.45 -8.78 5.35
N ASN A 367 0.57 -9.49 4.22
CA ASN A 367 1.02 -10.89 4.20
C ASN A 367 2.48 -11.04 4.66
N GLU A 368 3.38 -10.15 4.24
CA GLU A 368 4.78 -10.11 4.73
C GLU A 368 4.85 -9.85 6.24
N LEU A 369 4.03 -8.93 6.75
CA LEU A 369 3.93 -8.63 8.19
C LEU A 369 3.42 -9.82 9.01
N GLN A 370 2.40 -10.54 8.52
CA GLN A 370 1.91 -11.77 9.17
C GLN A 370 2.99 -12.86 9.21
N GLN A 371 3.73 -13.07 8.10
CA GLN A 371 4.86 -13.99 8.08
C GLN A 371 5.97 -13.56 9.05
N PHE A 372 6.24 -12.26 9.17
CA PHE A 372 7.24 -11.74 10.11
C PHE A 372 6.81 -12.00 11.57
N GLN A 373 5.55 -11.74 11.92
CA GLN A 373 4.99 -12.05 13.24
C GLN A 373 5.08 -13.55 13.56
N GLN A 374 4.76 -14.43 12.60
CA GLN A 374 4.90 -15.88 12.79
C GLN A 374 6.37 -16.29 13.00
N LYS A 375 7.30 -15.71 12.23
CA LYS A 375 8.75 -15.93 12.39
C LYS A 375 9.24 -15.43 13.77
N GLN A 376 8.75 -14.28 14.23
CA GLN A 376 9.06 -13.71 15.55
C GLN A 376 8.59 -14.64 16.69
N ASN A 377 7.36 -15.14 16.63
CA ASN A 377 6.82 -16.07 17.64
C ASN A 377 7.65 -17.37 17.69
N ASN A 378 7.93 -17.98 16.53
CA ASN A 378 8.77 -19.17 16.42
C ASN A 378 10.20 -18.93 16.94
N MET A 379 10.77 -17.75 16.69
CA MET A 379 12.07 -17.34 17.22
C MET A 379 12.05 -17.17 18.74
N MET A 380 10.97 -16.64 19.31
CA MET A 380 10.82 -16.48 20.77
C MET A 380 10.77 -17.83 21.47
N SER A 381 10.01 -18.81 20.95
CA SER A 381 10.00 -20.17 21.48
C SER A 381 11.37 -20.84 21.42
N LYS A 382 12.12 -20.68 20.31
CA LYS A 382 13.50 -21.17 20.19
C LYS A 382 14.47 -20.45 21.14
N MET A 383 14.29 -19.15 21.38
CA MET A 383 15.10 -18.41 22.35
C MET A 383 14.93 -19.00 23.76
N ASP A 384 13.70 -19.35 24.15
CA ASP A 384 13.45 -19.95 25.46
C ASP A 384 13.90 -21.41 25.57
N GLU A 385 13.86 -22.18 24.47
CA GLU A 385 14.53 -23.48 24.36
C GLU A 385 16.05 -23.32 24.58
N TYR A 386 16.68 -22.38 23.88
CA TYR A 386 18.12 -22.12 24.01
C TYR A 386 18.51 -21.60 25.40
N LYS A 387 17.68 -20.79 26.08
CA LYS A 387 17.89 -20.41 27.49
C LYS A 387 17.88 -21.64 28.40
N ARG A 388 16.89 -22.54 28.27
CA ARG A 388 16.81 -23.78 29.05
C ARG A 388 18.03 -24.68 28.80
N LYS A 389 18.41 -24.86 27.54
CA LYS A 389 19.58 -25.65 27.12
C LYS A 389 20.91 -25.03 27.59
N HIS A 390 21.02 -23.70 27.62
CA HIS A 390 22.17 -23.01 28.19
C HIS A 390 22.28 -23.25 29.70
N ILE A 391 21.18 -23.19 30.44
CA ILE A 391 21.16 -23.51 31.89
C ILE A 391 21.55 -24.99 32.13
N GLU A 392 21.01 -25.92 31.34
CA GLU A 392 21.36 -27.35 31.41
C GLU A 392 22.85 -27.58 31.13
N LEU A 393 23.39 -27.02 30.05
CA LEU A 393 24.79 -27.16 29.66
C LEU A 393 25.73 -26.45 30.64
N SER A 394 25.33 -25.31 31.21
CA SER A 394 26.10 -24.60 32.25
C SER A 394 26.21 -25.45 33.52
N HIS A 395 25.10 -26.04 33.99
CA HIS A 395 25.10 -26.97 35.12
C HIS A 395 25.92 -28.24 34.83
N ARG A 396 25.83 -28.81 33.62
CA ARG A 396 26.63 -29.97 33.20
C ARG A 396 28.13 -29.62 33.11
N LEU A 397 28.49 -28.44 32.62
CA LEU A 397 29.86 -27.94 32.61
C LEU A 397 30.39 -27.81 34.04
N LEU A 398 29.62 -27.19 34.95
CA LEU A 398 29.97 -27.09 36.36
C LEU A 398 30.20 -28.47 37.00
N GLN A 399 29.34 -29.46 36.73
CA GLN A 399 29.54 -30.84 37.20
C GLN A 399 30.82 -31.50 36.66
N VAL A 400 31.19 -31.23 35.40
CA VAL A 400 32.44 -31.75 34.80
C VAL A 400 33.66 -31.05 35.42
N VAL A 401 33.62 -29.72 35.58
CA VAL A 401 34.69 -28.93 36.21
C VAL A 401 34.91 -29.37 37.66
N VAL A 402 33.84 -29.53 38.46
CA VAL A 402 33.94 -30.01 39.84
C VAL A 402 34.57 -31.41 39.91
N LYS A 403 34.14 -32.34 39.04
CA LYS A 403 34.76 -33.68 38.98
C LYS A 403 36.23 -33.63 38.56
N GLN A 404 36.56 -32.81 37.56
CA GLN A 404 37.93 -32.63 37.09
C GLN A 404 38.82 -32.04 38.18
N GLU A 405 38.33 -31.07 38.96
CA GLU A 405 39.09 -30.47 40.05
C GLU A 405 39.33 -31.46 41.18
N ILE A 406 38.30 -32.23 41.59
CA ILE A 406 38.44 -33.32 42.57
C ILE A 406 39.50 -34.34 42.12
N PHE A 407 39.43 -34.82 40.87
CA PHE A 407 40.45 -35.75 40.34
C PHE A 407 41.84 -35.13 40.24
N ARG A 408 41.96 -33.84 39.95
CA ARG A 408 43.22 -33.09 39.87
C ARG A 408 43.85 -32.86 41.26
N LYS A 409 43.02 -32.68 42.29
CA LYS A 409 43.44 -32.36 43.67
C LYS A 409 43.50 -33.57 44.60
N MET A 410 43.01 -34.74 44.17
CA MET A 410 43.03 -35.97 44.94
C MET A 410 44.44 -36.31 45.46
N GLY A 411 44.61 -36.34 46.79
CA GLY A 411 45.88 -36.61 47.45
C GLY A 411 46.72 -35.38 47.81
N TYR A 412 46.31 -34.17 47.40
CA TYR A 412 46.86 -32.92 47.93
C TYR A 412 46.16 -32.51 49.23
N ALA A 413 46.82 -31.69 50.04
CA ALA A 413 46.18 -31.05 51.20
C ALA A 413 45.21 -29.94 50.75
N ILE A 414 44.13 -29.75 51.50
CA ILE A 414 43.12 -28.69 51.28
C ILE A 414 43.80 -27.33 51.23
N GLN A 415 43.45 -26.51 50.24
CA GLN A 415 44.07 -25.21 50.02
C GLN A 415 43.29 -24.08 50.70
N ALA A 416 43.95 -22.94 50.99
CA ALA A 416 43.30 -21.80 51.64
C ALA A 416 42.07 -21.29 50.85
N ASP A 417 42.19 -21.22 49.53
CA ASP A 417 41.12 -20.80 48.61
C ASP A 417 39.93 -21.78 48.61
N GLU A 418 40.20 -23.07 48.84
CA GLU A 418 39.19 -24.13 48.91
C GLU A 418 38.37 -24.04 50.21
N GLU A 419 39.03 -23.77 51.35
CA GLU A 419 38.33 -23.53 52.61
C GLU A 419 37.55 -22.19 52.57
N GLN A 420 38.05 -21.16 51.88
CA GLN A 420 37.27 -19.92 51.64
C GLN A 420 36.01 -20.19 50.82
N LEU A 421 36.12 -20.94 49.71
CA LEU A 421 34.96 -21.36 48.90
C LEU A 421 33.98 -22.20 49.71
N ARG A 422 34.48 -23.12 50.54
CA ARG A 422 33.66 -23.95 51.43
C ARG A 422 32.90 -23.11 52.45
N VAL A 423 33.55 -22.18 53.16
CA VAL A 423 32.89 -21.28 54.12
C VAL A 423 31.81 -20.43 53.44
N HIS A 424 32.04 -19.97 52.21
CA HIS A 424 31.04 -19.24 51.44
C HIS A 424 29.82 -20.12 51.11
N LEU A 425 30.04 -21.36 50.64
CA LEU A 425 28.98 -22.31 50.31
C LEU A 425 28.20 -22.78 51.56
N GLU A 426 28.88 -23.03 52.68
CA GLU A 426 28.24 -23.38 53.96
C GLU A 426 27.35 -22.24 54.46
N LYS A 427 27.79 -20.98 54.32
CA LYS A 427 26.97 -19.79 54.62
C LYS A 427 25.72 -19.72 53.75
N THR A 428 25.85 -19.79 52.43
CA THR A 428 24.70 -19.74 51.51
C THR A 428 23.72 -20.90 51.74
N GLN A 429 24.24 -22.09 52.05
CA GLN A 429 23.41 -23.26 52.38
C GLN A 429 22.67 -23.10 53.71
N ALA A 430 23.28 -22.46 54.72
CA ALA A 430 22.62 -22.13 55.98
C ALA A 430 21.50 -21.10 55.79
N GLU A 431 21.75 -20.05 54.99
CA GLU A 431 20.74 -19.04 54.62
C GLU A 431 19.55 -19.67 53.88
N LEU A 432 19.81 -20.52 52.88
CA LEU A 432 18.78 -21.21 52.09
C LEU A 432 17.94 -22.22 52.87
N ASN A 433 18.51 -22.81 53.94
CA ASN A 433 17.84 -23.79 54.78
C ASN A 433 17.24 -23.18 56.06
N HIS A 434 17.39 -21.86 56.30
CA HIS A 434 16.83 -21.19 57.46
C HIS A 434 15.28 -21.33 57.48
N PRO A 435 14.67 -22.05 58.45
CA PRO A 435 13.29 -22.53 58.32
C PRO A 435 12.25 -21.44 58.06
N THR A 436 12.45 -20.26 58.65
CA THR A 436 11.53 -19.12 58.58
C THR A 436 11.64 -18.28 57.32
N GLN A 437 12.78 -18.27 56.60
CA GLN A 437 13.05 -17.24 55.59
C GLN A 437 12.56 -17.60 54.18
N PHE A 438 12.85 -18.81 53.71
CA PHE A 438 12.67 -19.19 52.29
C PHE A 438 11.74 -20.39 52.07
N LYS A 439 12.29 -21.63 52.12
CA LYS A 439 11.65 -22.81 51.53
C LYS A 439 10.36 -23.29 52.22
N VAL A 440 10.28 -23.21 53.56
CA VAL A 440 9.23 -23.90 54.33
C VAL A 440 8.26 -22.95 55.05
N GLY A 441 8.74 -21.86 55.63
CA GLY A 441 7.86 -20.80 56.16
C GLY A 441 7.20 -19.99 55.05
N ARG A 442 7.88 -18.92 54.63
CA ARG A 442 7.35 -17.87 53.73
C ARG A 442 6.73 -18.39 52.42
N LEU A 443 7.28 -19.43 51.80
CA LEU A 443 6.71 -20.00 50.56
C LEU A 443 5.39 -20.75 50.78
N ASN A 444 5.25 -21.53 51.86
CA ASN A 444 3.99 -22.20 52.18
C ASN A 444 2.95 -21.21 52.70
N GLU A 445 3.37 -20.19 53.46
CA GLU A 445 2.52 -19.08 53.88
C GLU A 445 1.92 -18.35 52.66
N LEU A 446 2.76 -17.91 51.72
CA LEU A 446 2.32 -17.24 50.49
C LEU A 446 1.42 -18.15 49.64
N MET A 447 1.76 -19.44 49.51
CA MET A 447 0.93 -20.39 48.77
C MET A 447 -0.42 -20.64 49.47
N SER A 448 -0.48 -20.62 50.79
CA SER A 448 -1.71 -20.70 51.57
C SER A 448 -2.56 -19.43 51.39
N GLN A 449 -1.96 -18.25 51.47
CA GLN A 449 -2.61 -16.97 51.21
C GLN A 449 -3.23 -16.93 49.79
N ILE A 450 -2.49 -17.36 48.76
CA ILE A 450 -3.01 -17.45 47.38
C ILE A 450 -4.18 -18.45 47.28
N ARG A 451 -4.08 -19.62 47.92
CA ARG A 451 -5.17 -20.61 47.93
C ARG A 451 -6.43 -20.05 48.59
N MET A 452 -6.31 -19.37 49.73
CA MET A 452 -7.44 -18.72 50.41
C MET A 452 -8.00 -17.56 49.58
N GLN A 453 -7.14 -16.71 49.00
CA GLN A 453 -7.55 -15.59 48.15
C GLN A 453 -8.34 -16.08 46.92
N ASN A 454 -7.93 -17.19 46.30
CA ASN A 454 -8.65 -17.77 45.16
C ASN A 454 -10.03 -18.34 45.56
N HIS A 455 -10.16 -18.96 46.74
CA HIS A 455 -11.47 -19.40 47.26
C HIS A 455 -12.39 -18.20 47.59
N LEU A 456 -11.82 -17.13 48.17
CA LEU A 456 -12.55 -15.89 48.46
C LEU A 456 -12.95 -15.13 47.17
N ALA A 457 -12.12 -15.20 46.13
CA ALA A 457 -12.42 -14.62 44.83
C ALA A 457 -13.54 -15.38 44.09
N GLY A 458 -13.50 -16.72 44.08
CA GLY A 458 -14.54 -17.55 43.45
C GLY A 458 -15.93 -17.44 44.10
N ASN A 459 -16.01 -16.94 45.33
CA ASN A 459 -17.28 -16.65 46.02
C ASN A 459 -17.78 -15.21 45.84
N ARG A 460 -17.07 -14.34 45.12
CA ARG A 460 -17.65 -13.06 44.67
C ARG A 460 -18.53 -13.32 43.46
N ALA A 461 -19.79 -12.91 43.54
CA ALA A 461 -20.67 -12.91 42.37
C ALA A 461 -20.05 -12.05 41.26
N ASP A 462 -19.97 -12.59 40.04
CA ASP A 462 -19.47 -11.90 38.87
C ASP A 462 -20.41 -10.75 38.47
N PHE A 463 -20.22 -9.59 39.11
CA PHE A 463 -20.63 -8.32 38.52
C PHE A 463 -19.80 -8.12 37.24
N SER A 464 -20.39 -8.52 36.12
CA SER A 464 -19.84 -8.36 34.77
C SER A 464 -19.81 -6.87 34.41
N TYR A 465 -18.83 -6.15 34.96
CA TYR A 465 -18.47 -4.79 34.57
C TYR A 465 -17.87 -4.82 33.16
N GLN A 466 -18.74 -4.87 32.15
CA GLN A 466 -18.35 -4.74 30.75
C GLN A 466 -17.89 -3.31 30.54
N MET A 467 -16.58 -3.15 30.37
CA MET A 467 -15.95 -1.86 30.09
C MET A 467 -16.39 -1.38 28.70
N ASP A 468 -16.68 -0.09 28.57
CA ASP A 468 -17.06 0.50 27.28
C ASP A 468 -15.94 0.30 26.23
N PRO A 469 -16.24 -0.25 25.03
CA PRO A 469 -15.24 -0.46 24.00
C PRO A 469 -14.57 0.81 23.45
N SER A 470 -15.19 1.99 23.56
CA SER A 470 -14.55 3.24 23.11
C SER A 470 -13.48 3.69 24.10
N LEU A 471 -13.81 3.72 25.39
CA LEU A 471 -12.87 4.02 26.47
C LEU A 471 -11.75 2.97 26.57
N GLN A 472 -12.03 1.70 26.22
CA GLN A 472 -10.99 0.67 26.09
C GLN A 472 -9.97 0.99 24.98
N GLN A 473 -10.40 1.59 23.86
CA GLN A 473 -9.49 2.01 22.78
C GLN A 473 -8.65 3.23 23.19
N GLU A 474 -9.26 4.20 23.88
CA GLU A 474 -8.56 5.37 24.41
C GLU A 474 -7.49 4.97 25.44
N ILE A 475 -7.83 4.11 26.41
CA ILE A 475 -6.88 3.56 27.40
C ILE A 475 -5.74 2.82 26.69
N LYS A 476 -6.04 2.02 25.65
CA LYS A 476 -5.01 1.34 24.84
C LYS A 476 -4.09 2.32 24.12
N GLN A 477 -4.61 3.44 23.61
CA GLN A 477 -3.82 4.46 22.94
C GLN A 477 -2.94 5.24 23.92
N LEU A 478 -3.47 5.61 25.08
CA LEU A 478 -2.71 6.25 26.16
C LEU A 478 -1.59 5.34 26.69
N LEU A 479 -1.89 4.07 26.97
CA LEU A 479 -0.89 3.07 27.39
C LEU A 479 0.20 2.87 26.33
N LYS A 480 -0.15 2.90 25.04
CA LYS A 480 0.86 2.86 23.96
C LYS A 480 1.76 4.09 23.99
N GLN A 481 1.20 5.30 24.10
CA GLN A 481 1.99 6.53 24.19
C GLN A 481 2.92 6.54 25.41
N GLN A 482 2.43 6.06 26.57
CA GLN A 482 3.24 5.88 27.77
C GLN A 482 4.34 4.82 27.57
N GLN A 483 4.05 3.71 26.91
CA GLN A 483 5.03 2.67 26.59
C GLN A 483 6.13 3.19 25.65
N ASP A 484 5.77 3.92 24.59
CA ASP A 484 6.73 4.49 23.64
C ASP A 484 7.58 5.58 24.32
N GLY A 485 7.00 6.42 25.19
CA GLY A 485 7.72 7.40 26.00
C GLY A 485 8.68 6.78 27.02
N LEU A 486 8.24 5.76 27.77
CA LEU A 486 9.08 5.01 28.71
C LEU A 486 10.21 4.29 27.98
N LYS A 487 9.95 3.73 26.79
CA LYS A 487 10.99 3.10 25.95
C LYS A 487 12.06 4.12 25.52
N HIS A 488 11.67 5.36 25.20
CA HIS A 488 12.63 6.41 24.87
C HIS A 488 13.45 6.85 26.10
N LEU A 489 12.83 7.00 27.26
CA LEU A 489 13.52 7.32 28.52
C LEU A 489 14.49 6.20 28.94
N ILE A 490 14.11 4.94 28.78
CA ILE A 490 14.99 3.77 29.00
C ILE A 490 16.17 3.75 28.02
N GLN A 491 16.00 4.29 26.81
CA GLN A 491 17.11 4.42 25.86
C GLN A 491 18.08 5.52 26.31
N ILE A 492 17.59 6.72 26.62
CA ILE A 492 18.40 7.84 27.14
C ILE A 492 19.21 7.39 28.38
N VAL A 493 18.56 6.78 29.38
CA VAL A 493 19.24 6.32 30.61
C VAL A 493 20.32 5.25 30.33
N LYS A 494 20.22 4.48 29.24
CA LYS A 494 21.27 3.53 28.84
C LYS A 494 22.43 4.21 28.13
N ASP A 495 22.13 5.17 27.27
CA ASP A 495 23.13 5.92 26.53
C ASP A 495 23.93 6.83 27.50
N ASP A 496 23.24 7.56 28.40
CA ASP A 496 23.83 8.28 29.53
C ASP A 496 24.70 7.37 30.41
N SER A 497 24.23 6.15 30.72
CA SER A 497 24.99 5.16 31.51
C SER A 497 26.20 4.60 30.76
N HIS A 498 26.22 4.62 29.43
CA HIS A 498 27.38 4.21 28.64
C HIS A 498 28.41 5.34 28.57
N ASP A 499 27.96 6.58 28.36
CA ASP A 499 28.82 7.77 28.38
C ASP A 499 29.46 7.99 29.76
N LEU A 500 28.73 7.72 30.85
CA LEU A 500 29.29 7.71 32.21
C LEU A 500 30.40 6.66 32.40
N GLN A 501 30.22 5.45 31.85
CA GLN A 501 31.26 4.40 31.90
C GLN A 501 32.49 4.77 31.06
N LEU A 502 32.28 5.38 29.88
CA LEU A 502 33.36 5.85 29.01
C LEU A 502 34.14 6.99 29.68
N MET A 503 33.45 7.94 30.31
CA MET A 503 34.07 8.99 31.13
C MET A 503 34.85 8.41 32.31
N GLU A 504 34.28 7.44 33.05
CA GLU A 504 34.99 6.76 34.14
C GLU A 504 36.27 6.08 33.65
N GLN A 505 36.20 5.30 32.56
CA GLN A 505 37.39 4.67 31.97
C GLN A 505 38.44 5.72 31.56
N SER A 506 38.02 6.84 30.95
CA SER A 506 38.94 7.92 30.56
C SER A 506 39.62 8.61 31.76
N LEU A 507 38.91 8.72 32.89
CA LEU A 507 39.43 9.24 34.15
C LEU A 507 40.40 8.25 34.80
N GLN A 508 40.08 6.95 34.79
CA GLN A 508 40.99 5.91 35.25
C GLN A 508 42.26 5.86 34.38
N GLU A 509 42.15 5.86 33.05
CA GLU A 509 43.30 5.87 32.13
C GLU A 509 44.18 7.12 32.28
N SER A 510 43.58 8.31 32.43
CA SER A 510 44.35 9.54 32.64
C SER A 510 45.00 9.60 34.02
N SER A 511 44.39 8.98 35.04
CA SER A 511 45.00 8.79 36.36
C SER A 511 46.13 7.75 36.40
N HIS A 512 46.21 6.84 35.42
CA HIS A 512 47.33 5.89 35.27
C HIS A 512 48.47 6.43 34.37
N ARG A 513 48.33 7.65 33.84
CA ARG A 513 49.35 8.35 33.02
C ARG A 513 50.00 9.53 33.74
N ARG A 514 49.76 9.68 35.05
CA ARG A 514 50.42 10.62 35.96
C ARG A 514 51.20 9.87 37.03
#